data_AF-A0A968ZIR8-F1
#
_entry.id   AF-A0A968ZIR8-F1
#
_cell.length_a   1.000
_cell.length_b   1.000
_cell.length_c   1.000
_cell.angle_alpha   90.00
_cell.angle_beta   90.00
_cell.angle_gamma   90.00
#
_symmetry.space_group_name_H-M   'P 1'
#
loop_
_entity.id
_entity.type
_entity.pdbx_description
1 polymer ?
#
loop_
_entity_poly.entity_id
_entity_poly.type
_entity_poly.pdbx_seq_one_letter_code
_entity_poly.pdbx_strand_id
1 'polypeptide(L)'
;MLKLGGYLNILIGLGHLIGLFWADKMFEVTGIGEAMRGLEQIHSSLPFLLTIFASAFFFMFGLYGLSADGKFRKLSFLKPMIFIIAGIYLIRGVGELIFGIAIQRTNELMEIVYSLIAIFIGLLYLIGGIKKMEN
;
A
#
# COMPACT_ATOMS: atom_id res chain seq x y z
N MET A 1 13.78 -10.88 -1.40
CA MET A 1 12.50 -10.46 -2.00
C MET A 1 11.49 -10.10 -0.92
N LEU A 2 11.04 -11.05 -0.09
CA LEU A 2 10.07 -10.77 0.99
C LEU A 2 10.57 -9.76 2.05
N LYS A 3 11.85 -9.83 2.46
CA LYS A 3 12.46 -8.80 3.32
C LYS A 3 12.36 -7.39 2.73
N LEU A 4 12.65 -7.27 1.43
CA LEU A 4 12.66 -5.98 0.74
C LEU A 4 11.24 -5.41 0.66
N GLY A 5 10.26 -6.22 0.24
CA GLY A 5 8.84 -5.83 0.25
C GLY A 5 8.35 -5.45 1.66
N GLY A 6 8.83 -6.17 2.68
CA GLY A 6 8.54 -5.90 4.07
C GLY A 6 9.05 -4.53 4.55
N TYR A 7 10.33 -4.22 4.31
CA TYR A 7 10.90 -2.91 4.65
C TYR A 7 10.25 -1.77 3.88
N LEU A 8 9.96 -1.97 2.58
CA LEU A 8 9.26 -0.98 1.78
C LEU A 8 7.88 -0.66 2.36
N ASN A 9 7.11 -1.67 2.76
CA ASN A 9 5.81 -1.46 3.39
C ASN A 9 5.89 -0.71 4.73
N ILE A 10 6.90 -1.00 5.55
CA ILE A 10 7.14 -0.24 6.79
C ILE A 10 7.46 1.23 6.49
N LEU A 11 8.34 1.48 5.50
CA LEU A 11 8.68 2.84 5.08
C LEU A 11 7.46 3.59 4.53
N ILE A 12 6.60 2.92 3.76
CA ILE A 12 5.36 3.50 3.24
C ILE A 12 4.40 3.83 4.38
N GLY A 13 4.24 2.93 5.36
CA GLY A 13 3.42 3.17 6.55
C GLY A 13 3.90 4.38 7.35
N LEU A 14 5.22 4.50 7.58
CA LEU A 14 5.82 5.68 8.18
C LEU A 14 5.60 6.94 7.33
N GLY A 15 5.74 6.84 6.00
CA GLY A 15 5.47 7.93 5.08
C GLY A 15 4.03 8.45 5.19
N HIS A 16 3.04 7.58 5.40
CA HIS A 16 1.65 7.98 5.62
C HIS A 16 1.46 8.70 6.97
N LEU A 17 2.13 8.26 8.04
CA LEU A 17 2.07 8.94 9.33
C LEU A 17 2.78 10.31 9.31
N ILE A 18 3.95 10.39 8.67
CA ILE A 18 4.71 11.64 8.52
C ILE A 18 3.96 12.58 7.56
N GLY A 19 3.37 12.04 6.50
CA GLY A 19 2.55 12.80 5.55
C GLY A 19 1.33 13.45 6.21
N LEU A 20 0.86 12.91 7.33
CA LEU A 20 -0.24 13.48 8.12
C LEU A 20 0.09 14.89 8.66
N PHE A 21 1.37 15.22 8.89
CA PHE A 21 1.79 16.58 9.29
C PHE A 21 1.55 17.62 8.17
N TRP A 22 1.49 17.18 6.92
CA TRP A 22 1.15 17.98 5.74
C TRP A 22 0.01 17.33 4.96
N ALA A 23 -1.03 16.89 5.68
CA ALA A 23 -2.13 16.10 5.11
C ALA A 23 -2.75 16.77 3.87
N ASP A 24 -3.08 18.06 3.94
CA ASP A 24 -3.71 18.78 2.82
C ASP A 24 -2.84 18.78 1.56
N LYS A 25 -1.55 19.11 1.70
CA LYS A 25 -0.60 19.07 0.59
C LYS A 25 -0.40 17.66 0.06
N MET A 26 -0.32 16.68 0.95
CA MET A 26 -0.16 15.28 0.54
C MET A 26 -1.38 14.78 -0.21
N PHE A 27 -2.60 15.10 0.24
CA PHE A 27 -3.83 14.70 -0.43
C PHE A 27 -3.96 15.35 -1.81
N GLU A 28 -3.56 16.61 -1.97
CA GLU A 28 -3.50 17.28 -3.27
C GLU A 28 -2.44 16.63 -4.19
N VAL A 29 -1.23 16.35 -3.69
CA VAL A 29 -0.17 15.70 -4.48
C VAL A 29 -0.54 14.26 -4.88
N THR A 30 -1.24 13.53 -4.03
CA THR A 30 -1.71 12.16 -4.34
C THR A 30 -2.99 12.15 -5.16
N GLY A 31 -3.54 13.30 -5.55
CA GLY A 31 -4.74 13.38 -6.39
C GLY A 31 -6.06 13.04 -5.68
N ILE A 32 -6.04 12.78 -4.38
CA ILE A 32 -7.22 12.40 -3.57
C ILE A 32 -7.81 13.59 -2.79
N GLY A 33 -7.29 14.79 -3.00
CA GLY A 33 -7.68 16.00 -2.27
C GLY A 33 -9.18 16.29 -2.30
N GLU A 34 -9.83 16.14 -3.47
CA GLU A 34 -11.28 16.34 -3.58
C GLU A 34 -12.08 15.31 -2.78
N ALA A 35 -11.70 14.04 -2.84
CA ALA A 35 -12.33 12.97 -2.08
C ALA A 35 -12.14 13.17 -0.56
N MET A 36 -10.95 13.60 -0.14
CA MET A 36 -10.65 13.87 1.28
C MET A 36 -11.37 15.11 1.79
N ARG A 37 -11.49 16.18 0.99
CA ARG A 37 -12.33 17.34 1.33
C ARG A 37 -13.80 16.97 1.45
N GLY A 38 -14.30 16.08 0.59
CA GLY A 38 -15.66 15.54 0.72
C GLY A 38 -15.89 14.76 2.02
N LEU A 39 -14.89 13.98 2.46
CA LEU A 39 -14.93 13.28 3.75
C LEU A 39 -14.84 14.26 4.94
N GLU A 40 -14.03 15.30 4.80
CA GLU A 40 -13.88 16.35 5.82
C GLU A 40 -15.20 17.10 6.06
N GLN A 41 -16.01 17.31 5.01
CA GLN A 41 -17.35 17.90 5.11
C GLN A 41 -18.33 17.05 5.92
N ILE A 42 -18.16 15.72 5.95
CA ILE A 42 -18.96 14.84 6.80
C ILE A 42 -18.45 14.92 8.24
N HIS A 43 -17.14 14.77 8.43
CA HIS A 43 -16.49 14.92 9.73
C HIS A 43 -14.99 15.17 9.56
N SER A 44 -14.45 16.22 10.19
CA SER A 44 -13.05 16.65 10.00
C SER A 44 -11.99 15.60 10.34
N SER A 45 -12.30 14.60 11.16
CA SER A 45 -11.35 13.53 11.51
C SER A 45 -11.32 12.34 10.54
N LEU A 46 -12.27 12.22 9.61
CA LEU A 46 -12.36 11.05 8.72
C LEU A 46 -11.14 10.87 7.82
N PRO A 47 -10.61 11.91 7.14
CA PRO A 47 -9.40 11.78 6.31
C PRO A 47 -8.19 11.29 7.11
N PHE A 48 -8.06 11.76 8.35
CA PHE A 48 -6.99 11.38 9.27
C PHE A 48 -7.14 9.93 9.75
N LEU A 49 -8.34 9.53 10.17
CA LEU A 49 -8.62 8.15 10.58
C LEU A 49 -8.33 7.17 9.45
N LEU A 50 -8.74 7.50 8.23
CA LEU A 50 -8.51 6.66 7.05
C LEU A 50 -7.02 6.50 6.75
N THR A 51 -6.24 7.58 6.86
CA THR A 51 -4.78 7.55 6.66
C THR A 51 -4.07 6.72 7.73
N ILE A 52 -4.46 6.86 9.00
CA ILE A 52 -3.95 6.04 10.11
C ILE A 52 -4.29 4.57 9.88
N PHE A 53 -5.53 4.29 9.49
CA PHE A 53 -6.00 2.95 9.18
C PHE A 53 -5.16 2.33 8.04
N ALA A 54 -5.01 3.05 6.91
CA ALA A 54 -4.17 2.60 5.80
C ALA A 54 -2.71 2.34 6.24
N SER A 55 -2.12 3.25 7.01
CA SER A 55 -0.77 3.09 7.58
C SER A 55 -0.65 1.80 8.40
N ALA A 56 -1.64 1.48 9.23
CA ALA A 56 -1.66 0.25 10.01
C ALA A 56 -1.63 -1.01 9.13
N PHE A 57 -2.34 -1.02 8.00
CA PHE A 57 -2.26 -2.12 7.02
C PHE A 57 -0.87 -2.25 6.42
N PHE A 58 -0.24 -1.13 6.02
CA PHE A 58 1.13 -1.15 5.52
C PHE A 58 2.11 -1.73 6.56
N PHE A 59 1.99 -1.35 7.83
CA PHE A 59 2.79 -1.95 8.90
C PHE A 59 2.52 -3.44 9.05
N MET A 60 1.25 -3.88 9.06
CA MET A 60 0.91 -5.30 9.12
C MET A 60 1.54 -6.06 7.96
N PHE A 61 1.39 -5.58 6.72
CA PHE A 61 1.96 -6.22 5.53
C PHE A 61 3.48 -6.26 5.59
N GLY A 62 4.10 -5.19 6.08
CA GLY A 62 5.52 -5.10 6.37
C GLY A 62 5.98 -6.19 7.33
N LEU A 63 5.33 -6.30 8.49
CA LEU A 63 5.61 -7.32 9.49
C LEU A 63 5.41 -8.74 8.95
N TYR A 64 4.36 -9.00 8.16
CA TYR A 64 4.18 -10.29 7.49
C TYR A 64 5.33 -10.59 6.50
N GLY A 65 5.80 -9.59 5.74
CA GLY A 65 6.94 -9.71 4.84
C GLY A 65 8.26 -10.01 5.56
N LEU A 66 8.52 -9.34 6.69
CA LEU A 66 9.69 -9.63 7.55
C LEU A 66 9.58 -10.98 8.27
N SER A 67 8.38 -11.37 8.68
CA SER A 67 8.14 -12.65 9.37
C SER A 67 8.32 -13.85 8.44
N ALA A 68 7.95 -13.72 7.17
CA ALA A 68 8.14 -14.75 6.14
C ALA A 68 9.61 -15.13 5.88
N ASP A 69 10.53 -14.24 6.22
CA ASP A 69 11.96 -14.45 6.11
C ASP A 69 12.58 -15.25 7.27
N GLY A 70 11.78 -15.58 8.30
CA GLY A 70 12.22 -16.41 9.43
C GLY A 70 12.97 -15.66 10.53
N LYS A 71 13.04 -14.31 10.46
CA LYS A 71 13.52 -13.47 11.57
C LYS A 71 12.53 -13.37 12.74
N PHE A 72 11.24 -13.63 12.51
CA PHE A 72 10.20 -13.62 13.54
C PHE A 72 9.49 -14.98 13.62
N ARG A 73 8.85 -15.24 14.77
CA ARG A 73 8.06 -16.45 15.04
C ARG A 73 7.12 -16.75 13.86
N LYS A 74 7.23 -17.95 13.28
CA LYS A 74 6.37 -18.39 12.17
C LYS A 74 4.90 -18.20 12.56
N LEU A 75 4.21 -17.23 11.96
CA LEU A 75 2.76 -17.13 12.09
C LEU A 75 2.10 -18.23 11.25
N SER A 76 1.14 -18.94 11.83
CA SER A 76 0.48 -20.11 11.22
C SER A 76 -0.25 -19.85 9.89
N PHE A 77 -0.38 -18.60 9.45
CA PHE A 77 -1.06 -18.22 8.20
C PHE A 77 -0.19 -17.37 7.24
N LEU A 78 1.14 -17.43 7.37
CA LEU A 78 2.06 -16.66 6.51
C LEU A 78 1.85 -16.90 5.01
N LYS A 79 1.62 -18.15 4.61
CA LYS A 79 1.49 -18.54 3.21
C LYS A 79 0.28 -17.88 2.51
N PRO A 80 -0.98 -18.09 2.97
CA PRO A 80 -2.13 -17.46 2.33
C PRO A 80 -2.07 -15.94 2.46
N MET A 81 -1.57 -15.40 3.57
CA MET A 81 -1.55 -13.96 3.78
C MET A 81 -0.60 -13.22 2.82
N ILE A 82 0.55 -13.81 2.48
CA ILE A 82 1.46 -13.23 1.47
C ILE A 82 0.80 -13.16 0.10
N PHE A 83 0.05 -14.19 -0.30
CA PHE A 83 -0.69 -14.19 -1.57
C PHE A 83 -1.85 -13.19 -1.56
N ILE A 84 -2.56 -13.06 -0.43
CA ILE A 84 -3.60 -12.05 -0.27
C ILE A 84 -3.00 -10.65 -0.41
N ILE A 85 -1.89 -10.37 0.27
CA ILE A 85 -1.18 -9.09 0.16
C ILE A 85 -0.77 -8.82 -1.28
N ALA A 86 -0.14 -9.79 -1.95
CA ALA A 86 0.24 -9.66 -3.36
C ALA A 86 -0.98 -9.38 -4.26
N GLY A 87 -2.09 -10.09 -4.04
CA GLY A 87 -3.34 -9.88 -4.77
C GLY A 87 -3.90 -8.49 -4.57
N ILE A 88 -3.95 -7.99 -3.32
CA ILE A 88 -4.41 -6.63 -3.02
C ILE A 88 -3.56 -5.59 -3.77
N TYR A 89 -2.23 -5.70 -3.72
CA TYR A 89 -1.34 -4.76 -4.41
C TYR A 89 -1.47 -4.80 -5.93
N LEU A 90 -1.58 -5.99 -6.51
CA LEU A 90 -1.72 -6.16 -7.95
C LEU A 90 -3.09 -5.67 -8.44
N ILE A 91 -4.18 -6.04 -7.76
CA ILE A 91 -5.53 -5.57 -8.08
C ILE A 91 -5.59 -4.06 -7.95
N ARG A 92 -5.01 -3.49 -6.89
CA ARG A 92 -4.97 -2.05 -6.68
C ARG A 92 -4.18 -1.33 -7.79
N GLY A 93 -2.95 -1.74 -8.05
CA GLY A 93 -2.10 -1.06 -9.04
C GLY A 93 -2.58 -1.26 -10.49
N VAL A 94 -3.10 -2.43 -10.85
CA VAL A 94 -3.70 -2.65 -12.18
C VAL A 94 -5.05 -1.95 -12.30
N GLY A 95 -5.86 -1.97 -11.25
CA GLY A 95 -7.14 -1.28 -11.19
C GLY A 95 -6.95 0.23 -11.37
N GLU A 96 -6.05 0.85 -10.59
CA GLU A 96 -5.72 2.28 -10.72
C GLU A 96 -5.17 2.60 -12.12
N LEU A 97 -4.36 1.73 -12.73
CA LEU A 97 -3.88 1.96 -14.10
C LEU A 97 -5.03 1.91 -15.13
N ILE A 98 -5.95 0.96 -15.02
CA ILE A 98 -7.09 0.82 -15.94
C ILE A 98 -8.09 1.97 -15.75
N PHE A 99 -8.47 2.27 -14.51
CA PHE A 99 -9.45 3.31 -14.19
C PHE A 99 -8.88 4.73 -14.37
N GLY A 100 -7.62 4.95 -14.01
CA GLY A 100 -6.92 6.23 -14.21
C GLY A 100 -6.82 6.60 -15.69
N ILE A 101 -6.48 5.64 -16.56
CA ILE A 101 -6.45 5.86 -18.01
C ILE A 101 -7.86 6.08 -18.57
N ALA A 102 -8.90 5.48 -17.98
CA ALA A 102 -10.26 5.51 -18.52
C ALA A 102 -11.11 6.71 -18.07
N ILE A 103 -10.92 7.23 -16.84
CA ILE A 103 -11.93 8.08 -16.17
C ILE A 103 -11.39 9.40 -15.59
N GLN A 104 -10.08 9.60 -15.33
CA GLN A 104 -9.59 10.78 -14.60
C GLN A 104 -8.43 11.53 -15.29
N ARG A 105 -8.63 12.83 -15.57
CA ARG A 105 -7.60 13.79 -16.03
C ARG A 105 -6.94 14.52 -14.85
N THR A 106 -6.42 13.81 -13.87
CA THR A 106 -5.61 14.41 -12.78
C THR A 106 -4.22 13.77 -12.77
N ASN A 107 -3.19 14.57 -12.47
CA ASN A 107 -1.75 14.27 -12.43
C ASN A 107 -1.33 12.84 -12.86
N GLU A 108 -1.49 12.54 -14.16
CA GLU A 108 -1.33 11.19 -14.73
C GLU A 108 -0.01 10.52 -14.31
N LEU A 109 1.07 11.30 -14.23
CA LEU A 109 2.39 10.79 -13.89
C LEU A 109 2.49 10.25 -12.45
N MET A 110 1.88 10.92 -11.46
CA MET A 110 1.98 10.49 -10.06
C MET A 110 1.16 9.23 -9.81
N GLU A 111 -0.04 9.16 -10.37
CA GLU A 111 -0.90 7.97 -10.26
C GLU A 111 -0.27 6.74 -10.93
N ILE A 112 0.33 6.93 -12.11
CA ILE A 112 1.09 5.87 -12.80
C ILE A 112 2.27 5.41 -11.93
N VAL A 113 3.02 6.35 -11.34
CA VAL A 113 4.15 6.02 -10.45
C VAL A 113 3.69 5.24 -9.22
N TYR A 114 2.62 5.67 -8.54
CA TYR A 114 2.10 4.94 -7.39
C TYR A 114 1.55 3.56 -7.76
N SER A 115 0.89 3.43 -8.91
CA SER A 115 0.42 2.15 -9.46
C SER A 115 1.59 1.20 -9.76
N LEU A 116 2.66 1.71 -10.38
CA LEU A 116 3.88 0.94 -10.65
C LEU A 116 4.57 0.48 -9.36
N ILE A 117 4.64 1.35 -8.34
CA ILE A 117 5.18 0.99 -7.02
C ILE A 117 4.32 -0.12 -6.39
N ALA A 118 3.00 -0.01 -6.46
CA ALA A 118 2.07 -1.03 -5.95
C ALA A 118 2.27 -2.38 -6.67
N ILE A 119 2.34 -2.38 -8.01
CA ILE A 119 2.59 -3.60 -8.81
C ILE A 119 3.95 -4.19 -8.46
N PHE A 120 5.00 -3.36 -8.34
CA PHE A 120 6.34 -3.80 -8.00
C PHE A 120 6.38 -4.49 -6.62
N ILE A 121 5.74 -3.89 -5.60
CA ILE A 121 5.61 -4.50 -4.27
C ILE A 121 4.80 -5.80 -4.35
N GLY A 122 3.68 -5.80 -5.07
CA GLY A 122 2.85 -6.99 -5.30
C GLY A 122 3.65 -8.15 -5.91
N LEU A 123 4.47 -7.88 -6.92
CA LEU A 123 5.37 -8.85 -7.54
C LEU A 123 6.46 -9.35 -6.58
N LEU A 124 7.04 -8.48 -5.74
CA LEU A 124 8.00 -8.88 -4.73
C LEU A 124 7.40 -9.87 -3.71
N TYR A 125 6.15 -9.64 -3.31
CA TYR A 125 5.41 -10.56 -2.42
C TYR A 125 5.02 -11.85 -3.15
N LEU A 126 4.57 -11.78 -4.40
CA LEU A 126 4.18 -12.94 -5.21
C LEU A 126 5.37 -13.87 -5.49
N ILE A 127 6.43 -13.34 -6.11
CA ILE A 127 7.64 -14.11 -6.46
C ILE A 127 8.34 -14.59 -5.19
N GLY A 128 8.42 -13.72 -4.18
CA GLY A 128 8.97 -14.07 -2.87
C GLY A 128 8.19 -15.19 -2.18
N GLY A 129 6.85 -15.16 -2.27
CA GLY A 129 5.95 -16.17 -1.75
C GLY A 129 6.13 -17.51 -2.45
N ILE A 130 6.11 -17.53 -3.79
CA ILE A 130 6.29 -18.76 -4.60
C ILE A 130 7.65 -19.40 -4.27
N LYS A 131 8.75 -18.64 -4.33
CA LYS A 131 10.10 -19.16 -4.09
C LYS A 131 10.29 -19.72 -2.67
N LYS A 132 9.58 -19.18 -1.68
CA LYS A 132 9.62 -19.65 -0.29
C LYS A 132 8.75 -20.87 -0.03
N MET A 133 7.78 -21.15 -0.92
CA MET A 133 6.89 -22.30 -0.80
C MET A 133 7.33 -23.50 -1.65
N GLU A 134 8.18 -23.26 -2.65
CA GLU A 134 8.81 -24.29 -3.47
C GLU A 134 10.07 -24.91 -2.82
N ASN A 135 10.69 -24.22 -1.84
CA ASN A 135 11.77 -24.73 -0.98
C ASN A 135 11.24 -25.17 0.40
#